data_AF-A0A1X1ELJ6-F1
#
_entry.id   AF-A0A1X1ELJ6-F1
#
_cell.length_a   1.000
_cell.length_b   1.000
_cell.length_c   1.000
_cell.angle_alpha   90.00
_cell.angle_beta   90.00
_cell.angle_gamma   90.00
#
_symmetry.space_group_name_H-M   'P 1'
#
loop_
_entity.id
_entity.type
_entity.pdbx_description
1 polymer ?
#
loop_
_entity_poly.entity_id
_entity_poly.type
_entity_poly.pdbx_seq_one_letter_code
_entity_poly.pdbx_strand_id
1 'polypeptide(L)'
;MTLMSMTLAPQAATEEPEMAFGEPWQAEAFATALQLSQNGVYSWSEWVEAFATTIREQPQQPGESLGEAYYRQWLTTLEMMLQHKALVSEQDVEDRQALWHLAYLHTPHGQPVQLDRVAHIIDPCSTLQGVQNDHDHHHHHHHHGHLHGIPTPITIVPGSR
;
A
#
# COMPACT_ATOMS: atom_id res chain seq x y z
N MET A 1 -50.39 -14.36 -39.79
CA MET A 1 -49.29 -13.38 -39.78
C MET A 1 -49.20 -12.82 -38.38
N THR A 2 -48.29 -13.36 -37.57
CA THR A 2 -48.14 -12.98 -36.15
C THR A 2 -47.32 -11.70 -36.06
N LEU A 3 -47.91 -10.66 -35.47
CA LEU A 3 -47.20 -9.43 -35.11
C LEU A 3 -46.41 -9.70 -33.82
N MET A 4 -45.08 -9.67 -33.89
CA MET A 4 -44.24 -9.64 -32.69
C MET A 4 -44.16 -8.20 -32.18
N SER A 5 -44.88 -7.91 -31.10
CA SER A 5 -44.67 -6.70 -30.31
C SER A 5 -43.33 -6.81 -29.57
N MET A 6 -42.35 -5.99 -29.91
CA MET A 6 -41.15 -5.80 -29.09
C MET A 6 -41.46 -4.77 -28.01
N THR A 7 -41.85 -5.27 -26.83
CA THR A 7 -41.82 -4.46 -25.62
C THR A 7 -40.35 -4.20 -25.29
N LEU A 8 -39.91 -2.95 -25.40
CA LEU A 8 -38.61 -2.51 -24.89
C LEU A 8 -38.66 -2.64 -23.36
N ALA A 9 -37.91 -3.59 -22.80
CA ALA A 9 -37.70 -3.65 -21.36
C ALA A 9 -36.97 -2.37 -20.91
N PRO A 10 -37.21 -1.86 -19.70
CA PRO A 10 -36.45 -0.74 -19.18
C PRO A 10 -34.98 -1.15 -19.13
N GLN A 11 -34.14 -0.42 -19.88
CA GLN A 11 -32.70 -0.56 -19.79
C GLN A 11 -32.35 -0.28 -18.32
N ALA A 12 -31.94 -1.32 -17.59
CA ALA A 12 -31.32 -1.13 -16.28
C ALA A 12 -30.24 -0.07 -16.48
N ALA A 13 -30.26 0.97 -15.63
CA ALA A 13 -29.19 1.95 -15.59
C ALA A 13 -27.89 1.15 -15.64
N THR A 14 -27.07 1.39 -16.67
CA THR A 14 -25.66 1.04 -16.59
C THR A 14 -25.18 1.74 -15.33
N GLU A 15 -25.12 1.00 -14.22
CA GLU A 15 -24.24 1.30 -13.12
C GLU A 15 -22.89 1.43 -13.80
N GLU A 16 -22.49 2.67 -14.12
CA GLU A 16 -21.10 2.91 -14.44
C GLU A 16 -20.36 2.31 -13.25
N PRO A 17 -19.50 1.28 -13.46
CA PRO A 17 -18.79 0.69 -12.35
C PRO A 17 -18.10 1.87 -11.69
N GLU A 18 -18.47 2.14 -10.44
CA GLU A 18 -17.87 3.21 -9.67
C GLU A 18 -16.37 2.94 -9.72
N MET A 19 -15.65 3.70 -10.54
CA MET A 19 -14.21 3.54 -10.75
C MET A 19 -13.51 4.17 -9.55
N ALA A 20 -13.89 3.69 -8.37
CA ALA A 20 -13.31 4.06 -7.12
C ALA A 20 -11.98 3.34 -6.99
N PHE A 21 -11.01 4.05 -6.44
CA PHE A 21 -9.81 3.45 -5.90
C PHE A 21 -10.23 2.42 -4.83
N GLY A 22 -9.66 1.23 -4.89
CA GLY A 22 -9.95 0.15 -3.93
C GLY A 22 -9.43 0.47 -2.53
N GLU A 23 -8.38 1.28 -2.44
CA GLU A 23 -7.82 1.78 -1.18
C GLU A 23 -7.43 3.26 -1.32
N PRO A 24 -7.49 4.08 -0.25
CA PRO A 24 -7.18 5.51 -0.32
C PRO A 24 -5.78 5.82 -0.87
N TRP A 25 -4.77 5.02 -0.50
CA TRP A 25 -3.39 5.21 -0.95
C TRP A 25 -3.21 5.08 -2.47
N GLN A 26 -4.11 4.35 -3.15
CA GLN A 26 -4.05 4.19 -4.60
C GLN A 26 -4.31 5.52 -5.32
N ALA A 27 -5.24 6.32 -4.77
CA ALA A 27 -5.52 7.67 -5.27
C ALA A 27 -4.30 8.59 -5.09
N GLU A 28 -3.63 8.47 -3.94
CA GLU A 28 -2.42 9.24 -3.62
C GLU A 28 -1.25 8.87 -4.54
N ALA A 29 -1.02 7.58 -4.80
CA ALA A 29 0.00 7.10 -5.72
C ALA A 29 -0.26 7.58 -7.17
N PHE A 30 -1.51 7.51 -7.62
CA PHE A 30 -1.92 8.05 -8.91
C PHE A 30 -1.68 9.56 -9.01
N ALA A 31 -2.16 10.32 -8.02
CA ALA A 31 -2.02 11.77 -7.99
C ALA A 31 -0.55 12.20 -7.93
N THR A 32 0.29 11.48 -7.17
CA THR A 32 1.74 11.73 -7.10
C THR A 32 2.39 11.55 -8.46
N ALA A 33 2.13 10.42 -9.13
CA ALA A 33 2.69 10.15 -10.44
C ALA A 33 2.25 11.19 -11.49
N LEU A 34 0.98 11.60 -11.44
CA LEU A 34 0.44 12.65 -12.31
C LEU A 34 1.08 14.01 -12.04
N GLN A 35 1.21 14.41 -10.77
CA GLN A 35 1.76 15.70 -10.39
C GLN A 35 3.26 15.83 -10.74
N LEU A 36 4.03 14.75 -10.60
CA LEU A 36 5.44 14.70 -11.03
C LEU A 36 5.57 14.89 -12.54
N SER A 37 4.68 14.26 -13.32
CA SER A 37 4.60 14.46 -14.77
C SER A 37 4.26 15.91 -15.13
N GLN A 38 3.24 16.48 -14.49
CA GLN A 38 2.84 17.88 -14.69
C GLN A 38 3.95 18.88 -14.33
N ASN A 39 4.78 18.54 -13.34
CA ASN A 39 5.95 19.34 -12.94
C ASN A 39 7.20 19.07 -13.79
N GLY A 40 7.11 18.21 -14.82
CA GLY A 40 8.18 17.99 -15.78
C GLY A 40 9.31 17.06 -15.30
N VAL A 41 9.09 16.29 -14.23
CA VAL A 41 10.08 15.28 -13.78
C VAL A 41 10.26 14.19 -14.84
N TYR A 42 9.17 13.78 -15.46
CA TYR A 42 9.12 12.94 -16.65
C TYR A 42 7.93 13.37 -17.51
N SER A 43 7.89 12.95 -18.77
CA SER A 43 6.68 13.10 -19.57
C SER A 43 5.69 11.97 -19.30
N TRP A 44 4.41 12.20 -19.56
CA TRP A 44 3.41 11.14 -19.45
C TRP A 44 3.67 9.99 -20.43
N SER A 45 4.25 10.25 -21.60
CA SER A 45 4.62 9.18 -22.54
C SER A 45 5.76 8.31 -22.01
N GLU A 46 6.77 8.92 -21.37
CA GLU A 46 7.86 8.19 -20.69
C GLU A 46 7.28 7.30 -19.57
N TRP A 47 6.34 7.82 -18.79
CA TRP A 47 5.62 7.05 -17.78
C TRP A 47 4.90 5.84 -18.37
N VAL A 48 4.11 6.01 -19.43
CA VAL A 48 3.33 4.93 -20.05
C VAL A 48 4.26 3.83 -20.60
N GLU A 49 5.39 4.20 -21.20
CA GLU A 49 6.37 3.23 -21.72
C GLU A 49 7.03 2.43 -20.59
N ALA A 50 7.47 3.11 -19.52
CA ALA A 50 8.04 2.47 -18.35
C ALA A 50 7.03 1.55 -17.66
N PHE A 51 5.79 2.02 -17.46
CA PHE A 51 4.73 1.24 -16.81
C PHE A 51 4.34 0.00 -17.61
N ALA A 52 4.18 0.12 -18.93
CA ALA A 52 3.92 -1.02 -19.80
C ALA A 52 5.05 -2.06 -19.77
N THR A 53 6.30 -1.61 -19.59
CA THR A 53 7.46 -2.49 -19.43
C THR A 53 7.40 -3.21 -18.09
N THR A 54 7.15 -2.49 -16.99
CA THR A 54 6.98 -3.09 -15.65
C THR A 54 5.85 -4.13 -15.61
N ILE A 55 4.69 -3.86 -16.23
CA ILE A 55 3.59 -4.84 -16.33
C ILE A 55 4.05 -6.14 -17.00
N ARG A 56 4.85 -6.04 -18.06
CA ARG A 56 5.34 -7.19 -18.81
C ARG A 56 6.38 -7.99 -18.02
N GLU A 57 7.27 -7.31 -17.32
CA GLU A 57 8.37 -7.91 -16.56
C GLU A 57 7.91 -8.48 -15.21
N GLN A 58 6.87 -7.90 -14.62
CA GLN A 58 6.39 -8.25 -13.29
C GLN A 58 4.89 -8.58 -13.30
N PRO A 59 4.46 -9.64 -14.01
CA PRO A 59 3.06 -10.02 -14.11
C PRO A 59 2.43 -10.30 -12.74
N GLN A 60 1.10 -10.40 -12.73
CA GLN A 60 0.32 -10.76 -11.54
C GLN A 60 0.84 -12.06 -10.92
N GLN A 61 1.07 -12.04 -9.61
CA GLN A 61 1.56 -13.19 -8.86
C GLN A 61 0.41 -14.15 -8.48
N PRO A 62 0.69 -15.45 -8.25
CA PRO A 62 -0.33 -16.37 -7.74
C PRO A 62 -0.92 -15.89 -6.41
N GLY A 63 -2.24 -15.72 -6.36
CA GLY A 63 -2.96 -15.26 -5.16
C GLY A 63 -3.08 -13.73 -5.04
N GLU A 64 -2.41 -12.96 -5.90
CA GLU A 64 -2.58 -11.52 -6.02
C GLU A 64 -3.86 -11.23 -6.83
N SER A 65 -4.68 -10.26 -6.43
CA SER A 65 -5.78 -9.75 -7.23
C SER A 65 -5.27 -8.88 -8.38
N LEU A 66 -6.12 -8.63 -9.39
CA LEU A 66 -5.75 -7.74 -10.49
C LEU A 66 -5.42 -6.31 -10.01
N GLY A 67 -6.15 -5.81 -9.02
CA GLY A 67 -5.93 -4.48 -8.45
C GLY A 67 -4.62 -4.38 -7.65
N GLU A 68 -4.31 -5.41 -6.85
CA GLU A 68 -3.03 -5.48 -6.12
C GLU A 68 -1.85 -5.51 -7.09
N ALA A 69 -1.92 -6.36 -8.13
CA ALA A 69 -0.88 -6.42 -9.16
C ALA A 69 -0.69 -5.07 -9.87
N TYR A 70 -1.80 -4.43 -10.26
CA TYR A 70 -1.79 -3.16 -10.97
C TYR A 70 -1.11 -2.05 -10.17
N TYR A 71 -1.49 -1.87 -8.90
CA TYR A 71 -0.90 -0.80 -8.09
C TYR A 71 0.49 -1.15 -7.53
N ARG A 72 0.81 -2.44 -7.34
CA ARG A 72 2.21 -2.84 -7.11
C ARG A 72 3.09 -2.44 -8.29
N GLN A 73 2.69 -2.79 -9.51
CA GLN A 73 3.41 -2.40 -10.73
C GLN A 73 3.51 -0.88 -10.85
N TRP A 74 2.44 -0.15 -10.50
CA TRP A 74 2.42 1.32 -10.52
C TRP A 74 3.49 1.92 -9.60
N LEU A 75 3.54 1.46 -8.35
CA LEU A 75 4.55 1.89 -7.37
C LEU A 75 5.95 1.51 -7.83
N THR A 76 6.17 0.29 -8.30
CA THR A 76 7.47 -0.15 -8.82
C THR A 76 7.97 0.74 -9.96
N THR A 77 7.09 1.09 -10.91
CA THR A 77 7.46 2.01 -11.99
C THR A 77 7.82 3.40 -11.46
N LEU A 78 7.05 3.92 -10.50
CA LEU A 78 7.30 5.22 -9.90
C LEU A 78 8.67 5.27 -9.20
N GLU A 79 8.95 4.29 -8.35
CA GLU A 79 10.23 4.19 -7.63
C GLU A 79 11.41 4.09 -8.61
N MET A 80 11.31 3.20 -9.61
CA MET A 80 12.35 3.04 -10.64
C MET A 80 12.60 4.34 -11.40
N MET A 81 11.55 5.04 -11.83
CA MET A 81 11.70 6.30 -12.58
C MET A 81 12.33 7.41 -11.72
N LEU A 82 11.99 7.50 -10.44
CA LEU A 82 12.57 8.47 -9.52
C LEU A 82 14.03 8.15 -9.18
N GLN A 83 14.37 6.86 -9.04
CA GLN A 83 15.74 6.39 -8.86
C GLN A 83 16.63 6.69 -10.07
N HIS A 84 16.16 6.41 -11.29
CA HIS A 84 16.89 6.74 -12.52
C HIS A 84 17.18 8.24 -12.67
N LYS A 85 16.36 9.09 -12.05
CA LYS A 85 16.54 10.55 -12.03
C LYS A 85 17.28 11.05 -10.79
N ALA A 86 17.80 10.14 -9.95
CA ALA A 86 18.51 10.43 -8.70
C ALA A 86 17.73 11.34 -7.73
N LEU A 87 16.40 11.26 -7.74
CA LEU A 87 15.54 12.02 -6.83
C LEU A 87 15.25 11.28 -5.53
N VAL A 88 15.28 9.95 -5.59
CA VAL A 88 15.05 9.04 -4.46
C VAL A 88 16.01 7.87 -4.64
N SER A 89 16.75 7.50 -3.60
CA SER A 89 17.55 6.29 -3.57
C SER A 89 16.76 5.12 -2.98
N GLU A 90 17.23 3.88 -3.19
CA GLU A 90 16.67 2.70 -2.51
C GLU A 90 16.73 2.87 -0.98
N GLN A 91 17.84 3.40 -0.47
CA GLN A 91 18.01 3.67 0.96
C GLN A 91 16.97 4.68 1.48
N ASP A 92 16.61 5.71 0.72
CA ASP A 92 15.59 6.68 1.15
C ASP A 92 14.22 6.02 1.35
N VAL A 93 13.88 5.04 0.52
CA VAL A 93 12.63 4.27 0.64
C VAL A 93 12.69 3.36 1.86
N GLU A 94 13.78 2.63 2.03
CA GLU A 94 13.99 1.74 3.19
C GLU A 94 13.95 2.52 4.51
N ASP A 95 14.68 3.62 4.60
CA ASP A 95 14.72 4.48 5.78
C ASP A 95 13.32 5.05 6.08
N ARG A 96 12.56 5.43 5.05
CA ARG A 96 11.19 5.91 5.21
C ARG A 96 10.27 4.82 5.75
N GLN A 97 10.37 3.60 5.25
CA GLN A 97 9.59 2.45 5.72
C GLN A 97 9.94 2.12 7.18
N ALA A 98 11.23 2.09 7.50
CA ALA A 98 11.71 1.84 8.86
C ALA A 98 11.25 2.93 9.85
N LEU A 99 11.27 4.20 9.45
CA LEU A 99 10.70 5.29 10.25
C LEU A 99 9.21 5.10 10.52
N TRP A 100 8.41 4.72 9.52
CA TRP A 100 6.98 4.46 9.75
C TRP A 100 6.74 3.29 10.70
N HIS A 101 7.55 2.23 10.60
CA HIS A 101 7.48 1.11 11.52
C HIS A 101 7.84 1.55 12.95
N LEU A 102 8.94 2.29 13.13
CA LEU A 102 9.32 2.85 14.42
C LEU A 102 8.23 3.79 14.96
N ALA A 103 7.64 4.64 14.12
CA ALA A 103 6.54 5.51 14.52
C ALA A 103 5.36 4.70 15.08
N TYR A 104 5.00 3.59 14.42
CA TYR A 104 3.97 2.68 14.91
C TYR A 104 4.34 2.09 16.28
N LEU A 105 5.56 1.56 16.45
CA LEU A 105 6.02 0.97 17.71
C LEU A 105 6.09 1.98 18.87
N HIS A 106 6.42 3.23 18.57
CA HIS A 106 6.53 4.32 19.55
C HIS A 106 5.21 5.08 19.78
N THR A 107 4.11 4.68 19.13
CA THR A 107 2.79 5.29 19.32
C THR A 107 2.02 4.55 20.42
N PRO A 108 1.67 5.21 21.54
CA PRO A 108 0.81 4.61 22.55
C PRO A 108 -0.53 4.15 21.97
N HIS A 109 -1.07 3.03 22.46
CA HIS A 109 -2.34 2.51 21.98
C HIS A 109 -3.46 3.57 22.05
N GLY A 110 -4.24 3.67 20.98
CA GLY A 110 -5.33 4.65 20.85
C GLY A 110 -4.89 6.05 20.42
N GLN A 111 -3.60 6.30 20.21
CA GLN A 111 -3.09 7.55 19.62
C GLN A 111 -2.83 7.38 18.12
N PRO A 112 -2.93 8.45 17.32
CA PRO A 112 -2.57 8.40 15.90
C PRO A 112 -1.05 8.23 15.72
N VAL A 113 -0.66 7.44 14.71
CA VAL A 113 0.74 7.24 14.32
C VAL A 113 1.23 8.49 13.59
N GLN A 114 2.36 9.05 14.03
CA GLN A 114 2.94 10.28 13.47
C GLN A 114 4.46 10.13 13.33
N LEU A 115 5.00 10.49 12.16
CA LEU A 115 6.43 10.39 11.86
C LEU A 115 7.30 11.36 12.68
N ASP A 116 6.76 12.50 13.08
CA ASP A 116 7.47 13.51 13.88
C ASP A 116 8.04 12.95 15.19
N ARG A 117 7.37 11.95 15.79
CA ARG A 117 7.84 11.21 16.97
C ARG A 117 9.20 10.57 16.78
N VAL A 118 9.52 10.16 15.55
CA VAL A 118 10.74 9.40 15.22
C VAL A 118 11.62 10.11 14.19
N ALA A 119 11.25 11.32 13.75
CA ALA A 119 11.99 12.09 12.75
C ALA A 119 13.43 12.46 13.16
N HIS A 120 13.77 12.31 14.44
CA HIS A 120 15.12 12.55 14.97
C HIS A 120 16.05 11.33 14.85
N ILE A 121 15.54 10.16 14.42
CA ILE A 121 16.33 8.94 14.25
C ILE A 121 17.14 9.06 12.96
N ILE A 122 18.46 8.98 13.10
CA ILE A 122 19.42 9.21 11.99
C ILE A 122 19.61 7.96 11.14
N ASP A 123 19.54 6.76 11.75
CA ASP A 123 19.66 5.46 11.08
C ASP A 123 18.46 4.58 11.44
N PRO A 124 17.33 4.74 10.74
CA PRO A 124 16.08 4.07 11.07
C PRO A 124 16.15 2.56 10.89
N CYS A 125 16.81 2.09 9.83
CA CYS A 125 16.93 0.66 9.53
C CYS A 125 17.73 -0.08 10.62
N SER A 126 18.90 0.43 11.01
CA SER A 126 19.68 -0.16 12.11
C SER A 126 18.92 -0.09 13.43
N THR A 127 18.22 1.01 13.68
CA THR A 127 17.43 1.19 14.91
C THR A 127 16.29 0.17 14.99
N LEU A 128 15.54 -0.01 13.91
CA LEU A 128 14.44 -0.97 13.82
C LEU A 128 14.92 -2.41 14.02
N GLN A 129 16.05 -2.79 13.41
CA GLN A 129 16.65 -4.10 13.59
C GLN A 129 17.02 -4.35 15.06
N GLY A 130 17.55 -3.34 15.76
CA GLY A 130 17.86 -3.41 17.18
C GLY A 130 16.62 -3.69 18.05
N VAL A 131 15.49 -3.03 17.76
CA VAL A 131 14.21 -3.25 18.48
C VAL A 131 13.69 -4.66 18.25
N GLN A 132 13.78 -5.19 17.02
CA GLN A 132 13.36 -6.56 16.72
C GLN A 132 14.20 -7.59 17.47
N ASN A 133 15.52 -7.43 17.47
CA ASN A 133 16.43 -8.35 18.15
C ASN A 133 16.21 -8.41 19.68
N ASP A 134 15.82 -7.29 20.32
CA ASP A 134 15.55 -7.26 21.77
C ASP A 134 14.31 -8.09 22.15
N HIS A 135 13.35 -8.24 21.24
CA HIS A 135 12.17 -9.09 21.45
C HIS A 135 12.48 -10.59 21.30
N ASP A 136 13.50 -10.97 20.52
CA ASP A 136 13.84 -12.37 20.25
C ASP A 136 14.62 -13.06 21.39
N HIS A 137 15.23 -12.29 22.30
CA HIS A 137 16.07 -12.83 23.37
C HIS A 137 15.34 -13.23 24.67
N HIS A 138 14.00 -13.27 24.70
CA HIS A 138 13.21 -13.56 25.90
C HIS A 138 12.43 -14.87 25.94
N HIS A 139 12.71 -15.81 25.03
CA HIS A 139 12.11 -17.16 25.08
C HIS A 139 13.08 -18.23 25.62
N HIS A 140 13.43 -18.15 26.91
CA HIS A 140 13.91 -19.31 27.69
C HIS A 140 12.74 -19.94 28.46
N HIS A 141 12.57 -21.26 28.29
CA HIS A 141 11.42 -22.08 28.69
C HIS A 141 10.91 -21.95 30.14
N HIS A 142 9.58 -22.00 30.32
CA HIS A 142 8.98 -22.75 31.43
C HIS A 142 7.74 -23.52 30.96
N HIS A 143 7.84 -24.85 31.01
CA HIS A 143 6.75 -25.78 30.76
C HIS A 143 5.87 -25.83 32.01
N HIS A 144 4.67 -25.25 31.95
CA HIS A 144 3.58 -25.58 32.88
C HIS A 144 2.26 -25.66 32.12
N GLY A 145 1.65 -26.85 32.13
CA GLY A 145 0.34 -27.07 31.54
C GLY A 145 -0.75 -26.30 32.27
N HIS A 146 -1.44 -25.41 31.55
CA HIS A 146 -2.77 -24.96 31.94
C HIS A 146 -3.60 -24.60 30.69
N LEU A 147 -4.76 -25.25 30.58
CA LEU A 147 -5.80 -24.99 29.58
C LEU A 147 -6.37 -23.59 29.81
N HIS A 148 -6.06 -22.61 28.96
CA HIS A 148 -6.83 -21.35 28.91
C HIS A 148 -7.05 -20.89 27.48
N GLY A 149 -8.29 -20.47 27.23
CA GLY A 149 -8.92 -20.38 25.92
C GLY A 149 -8.31 -19.34 24.97
N ILE A 150 -8.51 -19.63 23.69
CA ILE A 150 -8.11 -18.79 22.55
C ILE A 150 -8.78 -17.40 22.71
N PRO A 151 -8.03 -16.28 22.75
CA PRO A 151 -8.63 -14.96 22.71
C PRO A 151 -9.24 -14.72 21.32
N THR A 152 -10.52 -14.35 21.28
CA THR A 152 -11.22 -13.96 20.05
C THR A 152 -10.68 -12.64 19.50
N PRO A 153 -10.56 -12.47 18.18
CA PRO A 153 -10.15 -11.20 17.58
C PRO A 153 -11.17 -10.10 17.90
N ILE A 154 -10.66 -8.91 18.26
CA ILE A 154 -11.46 -7.71 18.54
C ILE A 154 -11.84 -7.07 17.20
N THR A 155 -13.13 -7.02 16.89
CA THR A 155 -13.66 -6.29 15.74
C THR A 155 -13.60 -4.78 15.99
N ILE A 156 -12.85 -4.04 15.17
CA ILE A 156 -12.84 -2.57 15.17
C ILE A 156 -13.99 -2.11 14.27
N VAL A 157 -15.00 -1.47 14.86
CA VAL A 157 -16.07 -0.79 14.12
C VAL A 157 -15.60 0.64 13.82
N PRO A 158 -15.52 1.08 12.55
CA PRO A 158 -15.21 2.47 12.26
C PRO A 158 -16.35 3.37 12.75
N GLY A 159 -16.01 4.37 13.57
CA GLY A 159 -16.97 5.30 14.16
C GLY A 159 -17.69 6.12 13.10
N SER A 160 -19.02 6.09 13.12
CA SER A 160 -19.88 7.00 12.38
C SER A 160 -19.63 8.44 12.84
N ARG A 161 -19.41 9.33 11.87
CA ARG A 161 -19.34 10.79 12.09
C ARG A 161 -20.69 11.35 12.57
#